data_AF-A0A1X2HTY5-F1
#
_entry.id   AF-A0A1X2HTY5-F1
#
_cell.length_a   1.000
_cell.length_b   1.000
_cell.length_c   1.000
_cell.angle_alpha   90.00
_cell.angle_beta   90.00
_cell.angle_gamma   90.00
#
_symmetry.space_group_name_H-M   'P 1'
#
loop_
_entity.id
_entity.type
_entity.pdbx_description
1 polymer ?
#
loop_
_entity_poly.entity_id
_entity_poly.type
_entity_poly.pdbx_seq_one_letter_code
_entity_poly.pdbx_strand_id
1 'polypeptide(L)'
;MSTDNLYCAACKKKFTNEATWQNHIKSAKHLANEKKRKANDKTKTSQLKQSSDERQSAQPTQQTKPTLLQPFMQLLLALENTDLVKAKALEQDIRAKQESSSILPDLQLLLDIAEAQRTLDYARLEQEIPYDRKHVGLLLQLPQKDNLVLKQQQDDRKRELILKRIDHVLTLS
;
A
#
# COMPACT_ATOMS: atom_id res chain seq x y z
N MET A 1 14.69 -38.72 -14.07
CA MET A 1 13.25 -38.66 -14.44
C MET A 1 12.81 -37.22 -14.26
N SER A 2 12.85 -36.44 -15.35
CA SER A 2 12.54 -35.01 -15.36
C SER A 2 11.04 -34.81 -15.15
N THR A 3 10.65 -34.15 -14.06
CA THR A 3 9.24 -33.78 -13.82
C THR A 3 8.92 -32.57 -14.68
N ASP A 4 8.37 -32.82 -15.86
CA ASP A 4 7.82 -31.78 -16.71
C ASP A 4 6.74 -31.03 -15.94
N ASN A 5 6.98 -29.73 -15.73
CA ASN A 5 6.08 -28.87 -14.97
C ASN A 5 4.78 -28.68 -15.77
N LEU A 6 3.76 -29.49 -15.49
CA LEU A 6 2.39 -29.40 -16.02
C LEU A 6 1.64 -28.15 -15.52
N TYR A 7 2.24 -26.97 -15.64
CA TYR A 7 1.76 -25.72 -15.08
C TYR A 7 1.80 -24.57 -16.09
N CYS A 8 0.67 -23.90 -16.27
CA CYS A 8 0.53 -22.76 -17.16
C CYS A 8 0.62 -21.46 -16.38
N ALA A 9 1.71 -20.72 -16.59
CA ALA A 9 1.86 -19.40 -16.00
C ALA A 9 0.83 -18.38 -16.53
N ALA A 10 0.37 -18.51 -17.78
CA ALA A 10 -0.58 -17.57 -18.38
C ALA A 10 -2.02 -17.75 -17.86
N CYS A 11 -2.38 -18.96 -17.46
CA CYS A 11 -3.71 -19.29 -16.96
C CYS A 11 -3.71 -19.65 -15.46
N LYS A 12 -2.53 -19.73 -14.83
CA LYS A 12 -2.29 -20.18 -13.46
C LYS A 12 -2.95 -21.52 -13.12
N LYS A 13 -2.97 -22.46 -14.08
CA LYS A 13 -3.57 -23.80 -13.92
C LYS A 13 -2.51 -24.88 -13.90
N LYS A 14 -2.63 -25.81 -12.95
CA LYS A 14 -1.84 -27.04 -12.88
C LYS A 14 -2.66 -28.20 -13.45
N PHE A 15 -2.02 -29.06 -14.21
CA PHE A 15 -2.63 -30.20 -14.87
C PHE A 15 -2.05 -31.48 -14.26
N THR A 16 -2.88 -32.51 -14.20
CA THR A 16 -2.52 -33.81 -13.61
C THR A 16 -1.93 -34.76 -14.65
N ASN A 17 -2.16 -34.51 -15.94
CA ASN A 17 -1.61 -35.31 -17.03
C ASN A 17 -1.16 -34.43 -18.22
N GLU A 18 -0.23 -34.96 -19.01
CA GLU A 18 0.35 -34.27 -20.17
C GLU A 18 -0.68 -34.06 -21.30
N ALA A 19 -1.61 -34.99 -21.50
CA ALA A 19 -2.62 -34.89 -22.54
C ALA A 19 -3.55 -33.66 -22.34
N THR A 20 -4.00 -33.40 -21.12
CA THR A 20 -4.83 -32.23 -20.82
C THR A 20 -4.03 -30.93 -20.86
N TRP A 21 -2.74 -30.99 -20.51
CA TRP A 21 -1.82 -29.88 -20.67
C TRP A 21 -1.65 -29.47 -22.13
N GLN A 22 -1.38 -30.42 -23.02
CA GLN A 22 -1.25 -30.18 -24.47
C GLN A 22 -2.53 -29.60 -25.07
N ASN A 23 -3.70 -30.10 -24.64
CA ASN A 23 -4.99 -29.54 -25.07
C ASN A 23 -5.21 -28.12 -24.52
N HIS A 24 -4.72 -27.84 -23.31
CA HIS A 24 -4.82 -26.51 -22.71
C HIS A 24 -4.01 -25.46 -23.49
N ILE A 25 -2.74 -25.74 -23.78
CA ILE A 25 -1.85 -24.78 -24.47
C ILE A 25 -2.31 -24.49 -25.90
N LYS A 26 -3.06 -25.41 -26.53
CA LYS A 26 -3.67 -25.22 -27.86
C LYS A 26 -5.04 -24.54 -27.84
N SER A 27 -5.65 -24.39 -26.66
CA SER A 27 -7.01 -23.85 -26.55
C SER A 27 -7.05 -22.34 -26.85
N ALA A 28 -8.14 -21.89 -27.49
CA ALA A 28 -8.37 -20.47 -27.79
C ALA A 28 -8.32 -19.58 -26.53
N LYS A 29 -8.76 -20.10 -25.38
CA LYS A 29 -8.70 -19.41 -24.09
C LYS A 29 -7.27 -19.14 -23.64
N HIS A 30 -6.35 -20.10 -23.81
CA HIS A 30 -4.95 -19.92 -23.48
C HIS A 30 -4.29 -18.86 -24.38
N LEU A 31 -4.51 -18.95 -25.70
CA LEU A 31 -3.97 -17.99 -26.67
C LEU A 31 -4.44 -16.56 -26.43
N ALA A 32 -5.70 -16.35 -26.02
CA ALA A 32 -6.22 -15.03 -25.67
C ALA A 32 -5.55 -14.45 -24.41
N ASN A 33 -5.33 -15.28 -23.38
CA ASN A 33 -4.63 -14.87 -22.16
C ASN A 33 -3.15 -14.55 -22.40
N GLU A 34 -2.46 -15.37 -23.20
CA GLU A 34 -1.08 -15.14 -23.63
C GLU A 34 -0.93 -13.77 -24.31
N LYS A 35 -1.81 -13.44 -25.27
CA LYS A 35 -1.80 -12.14 -25.96
C LYS A 35 -2.02 -10.98 -24.99
N LYS A 36 -2.98 -11.09 -24.06
CA LYS A 36 -3.22 -10.05 -23.03
C LYS A 36 -2.03 -9.86 -22.10
N ARG A 37 -1.30 -10.93 -21.77
CA ARG A 37 -0.08 -10.83 -20.94
C ARG A 37 1.06 -10.15 -21.68
N LYS A 38 1.33 -10.51 -22.94
CA LYS A 38 2.40 -9.88 -23.74
C LYS A 38 2.15 -8.38 -23.98
N ALA A 39 0.89 -7.96 -24.09
CA ALA A 39 0.54 -6.54 -24.18
C ALA A 39 0.83 -5.75 -22.88
N ASN A 40 0.75 -6.41 -21.72
CA ASN A 40 0.96 -5.79 -20.41
C ASN A 40 2.44 -5.84 -19.94
N ASP A 41 3.27 -6.67 -20.59
CA ASP A 41 4.67 -6.89 -20.23
C ASP A 41 5.62 -5.79 -20.76
N LYS A 42 5.20 -5.02 -21.78
CA LYS A 42 6.00 -3.90 -22.30
C LYS A 42 6.09 -2.68 -21.38
N THR A 43 5.42 -2.67 -20.22
CA THR A 43 5.34 -1.47 -19.38
C THR A 43 5.83 -1.63 -17.94
N LYS A 44 6.28 -2.81 -17.50
CA LYS A 44 6.76 -2.99 -16.10
C LYS A 44 7.87 -4.03 -15.96
N THR A 45 9.11 -3.59 -16.16
CA THR A 45 10.28 -4.23 -15.54
C THR A 45 10.32 -3.85 -14.06
N SER A 46 10.62 -4.83 -13.22
CA SER A 46 10.87 -4.74 -11.77
C SER A 46 9.64 -4.66 -10.86
N GLN A 47 9.08 -5.82 -10.51
CA GLN A 47 9.29 -6.39 -9.18
C GLN A 47 8.66 -7.78 -9.07
N LEU A 48 9.53 -8.71 -8.72
CA LEU A 48 9.29 -10.14 -8.57
C LEU A 48 8.70 -10.39 -7.16
N LYS A 49 7.54 -11.08 -7.13
CA LYS A 49 7.05 -12.15 -6.22
C LYS A 49 7.25 -12.00 -4.69
N GLN A 50 6.31 -12.34 -3.80
CA GLN A 50 5.55 -13.59 -3.60
C GLN A 50 4.31 -13.29 -2.72
N SER A 51 3.07 -13.67 -3.10
CA SER A 51 2.30 -14.89 -2.71
C SER A 51 2.25 -15.15 -1.19
N SER A 52 1.11 -15.36 -0.53
CA SER A 52 0.07 -16.42 -0.71
C SER A 52 -1.21 -16.01 0.08
N ASP A 53 -2.44 -16.13 -0.42
CA ASP A 53 -3.33 -17.31 -0.51
C ASP A 53 -3.91 -17.75 0.85
N GLU A 54 -5.11 -17.26 1.20
CA GLU A 54 -6.01 -17.91 2.16
C GLU A 54 -7.47 -17.74 1.70
N ARG A 55 -8.19 -18.87 1.67
CA ARG A 55 -9.60 -19.02 1.25
C ARG A 55 -10.53 -18.73 2.43
N GLN A 56 -11.59 -17.95 2.21
CA GLN A 56 -12.89 -18.05 2.91
C GLN A 56 -13.95 -17.43 1.97
N SER A 57 -14.82 -18.23 1.37
CA SER A 57 -16.13 -18.67 1.89
C SER A 57 -17.06 -17.50 2.20
N ALA A 58 -18.16 -17.43 1.46
CA ALA A 58 -19.19 -16.41 1.58
C ALA A 58 -19.90 -16.50 2.94
N GLN A 59 -19.85 -15.42 3.72
CA GLN A 59 -20.77 -15.13 4.82
C GLN A 59 -21.01 -13.61 4.93
N PRO A 60 -22.15 -13.19 5.52
CA PRO A 60 -22.76 -11.88 5.31
C PRO A 60 -22.14 -10.76 6.17
N THR A 61 -22.06 -9.57 5.57
CA THR A 61 -22.02 -8.22 6.16
C THR A 61 -21.64 -8.13 7.64
N GLN A 62 -20.34 -8.13 7.92
CA GLN A 62 -19.78 -7.48 9.10
C GLN A 62 -19.36 -6.06 8.69
N GLN A 63 -19.86 -5.05 9.40
CA GLN A 63 -19.43 -3.66 9.25
C GLN A 63 -17.91 -3.60 9.48
N THR A 64 -17.14 -3.56 8.40
CA THR A 64 -15.70 -3.36 8.46
C THR A 64 -15.47 -1.92 8.90
N LYS A 65 -14.88 -1.74 10.09
CA LYS A 65 -14.46 -0.43 10.59
C LYS A 65 -13.66 0.25 9.46
N PRO A 66 -14.02 1.48 9.04
CA PRO A 66 -13.34 2.13 7.93
C PRO A 66 -11.86 2.31 8.25
N THR A 67 -11.01 1.64 7.47
CA THR A 67 -9.56 1.65 7.67
C THR A 67 -8.95 2.95 7.13
N LEU A 68 -8.36 3.77 8.00
CA LEU A 68 -7.67 5.02 7.62
C LEU A 68 -6.32 4.77 6.93
N LEU A 69 -5.81 3.53 6.93
CA LEU A 69 -4.56 3.16 6.27
C LEU A 69 -4.55 3.48 4.77
N GLN A 70 -5.65 3.26 4.04
CA GLN A 70 -5.67 3.55 2.60
C GLN A 70 -5.56 5.07 2.33
N PRO A 71 -6.41 5.94 2.91
CA PRO A 71 -6.25 7.39 2.77
C PRO A 71 -4.86 7.88 3.20
N PHE A 72 -4.32 7.35 4.30
CA PHE A 72 -2.96 7.65 4.77
C PHE A 72 -1.89 7.37 3.68
N MET A 73 -1.93 6.19 3.07
CA MET A 73 -0.99 5.82 2.01
C MET A 73 -1.15 6.65 0.75
N GLN A 74 -2.38 7.06 0.43
CA GLN A 74 -2.66 7.94 -0.70
C GLN A 74 -2.14 9.35 -0.47
N LEU A 75 -2.26 9.87 0.77
CA LEU A 75 -1.72 11.17 1.16
C LEU A 75 -0.20 11.18 1.07
N LEU A 76 0.46 10.17 1.66
CA LEU A 76 1.92 10.02 1.57
C LEU A 76 2.40 10.01 0.11
N LEU A 77 1.73 9.25 -0.76
CA LEU A 77 2.07 9.23 -2.18
C LEU A 77 1.84 10.58 -2.87
N ALA A 78 0.81 11.34 -2.51
CA ALA A 78 0.60 12.68 -3.06
C ALA A 78 1.74 13.63 -2.66
N LEU A 79 2.18 13.58 -1.40
CA LEU A 79 3.29 14.40 -0.91
C LEU A 79 4.62 14.06 -1.59
N GLU A 80 4.93 12.78 -1.80
CA GLU A 80 6.12 12.36 -2.56
C GLU A 80 6.16 12.90 -4.00
N ASN A 81 4.99 13.02 -4.63
CA ASN A 81 4.87 13.57 -5.97
C ASN A 81 4.67 15.10 -5.98
N THR A 82 4.74 15.75 -4.81
CA THR A 82 4.47 17.19 -4.65
C THR A 82 3.09 17.61 -5.19
N ASP A 83 2.12 16.70 -5.22
CA ASP A 83 0.76 16.95 -5.68
C ASP A 83 -0.09 17.54 -4.54
N LEU A 84 0.15 18.82 -4.24
CA LEU A 84 -0.47 19.53 -3.12
C LEU A 84 -1.99 19.71 -3.29
N VAL A 85 -2.48 19.71 -4.54
CA VAL A 85 -3.92 19.79 -4.84
C VAL A 85 -4.61 18.50 -4.39
N LYS A 86 -4.05 17.34 -4.76
CA LYS A 86 -4.54 16.04 -4.32
C LYS A 86 -4.36 15.83 -2.82
N ALA A 87 -3.23 16.26 -2.26
CA ALA A 87 -2.99 16.18 -0.81
C ALA A 87 -4.09 16.92 -0.03
N LYS A 88 -4.46 18.13 -0.45
CA LYS A 88 -5.54 18.91 0.17
C LYS A 88 -6.91 18.23 0.06
N ALA A 89 -7.23 17.63 -1.09
CA ALA A 89 -8.47 16.87 -1.26
C ALA A 89 -8.53 15.64 -0.33
N LEU A 90 -7.41 14.93 -0.19
CA LEU A 90 -7.28 13.78 0.71
C LEU A 90 -7.34 14.20 2.18
N GLU A 91 -6.75 15.33 2.56
CA GLU A 91 -6.86 15.88 3.92
C GLU A 91 -8.33 16.10 4.31
N GLN A 92 -9.14 16.70 3.44
CA GLN A 92 -10.57 16.92 3.71
C GLN A 92 -11.33 15.60 3.88
N ASP A 93 -11.07 14.62 3.00
CA ASP A 93 -11.67 13.29 3.09
C ASP A 93 -11.26 12.55 4.37
N ILE A 94 -9.99 12.65 4.76
CA ILE A 94 -9.48 12.05 6.00
C ILE A 94 -10.13 12.70 7.23
N ARG A 95 -10.17 14.04 7.30
CA ARG A 95 -10.81 14.76 8.40
C ARG A 95 -12.31 14.45 8.50
N ALA A 96 -12.99 14.25 7.37
CA ALA A 96 -14.40 13.84 7.35
C ALA A 96 -14.61 12.40 7.86
N LYS A 97 -13.63 11.51 7.68
CA LYS A 97 -13.66 10.11 8.14
C LYS A 97 -13.15 9.93 9.56
N GLN A 98 -12.38 10.89 10.07
CA GLN A 98 -11.84 10.86 11.41
C GLN A 98 -12.96 11.14 12.42
N GLU A 99 -13.20 10.21 13.34
CA GLU A 99 -14.12 10.42 14.46
C GLU A 99 -13.56 11.55 15.35
N SER A 100 -14.39 12.53 15.71
CA SER A 100 -14.00 13.76 16.43
C SER A 100 -13.30 13.53 17.78
N SER A 101 -13.25 12.29 18.28
CA SER A 101 -12.69 11.92 19.58
C SER A 101 -11.26 11.38 19.53
N SER A 102 -10.73 11.01 18.35
CA SER A 102 -9.43 10.31 18.26
C SER A 102 -8.45 11.03 17.35
N ILE A 103 -7.46 11.71 17.93
CA ILE A 103 -6.30 12.23 17.21
C ILE A 103 -5.31 11.08 17.02
N LEU A 104 -4.97 10.78 15.77
CA LEU A 104 -3.99 9.76 15.40
C LEU A 104 -2.65 10.46 15.11
N PRO A 105 -1.62 10.34 15.97
CA PRO A 105 -0.40 11.14 15.86
C PRO A 105 0.36 10.97 14.54
N ASP A 106 0.40 9.76 13.98
CA ASP A 106 1.07 9.50 12.71
C ASP A 106 0.34 10.10 11.51
N LEU A 107 -0.99 10.09 11.55
CA LEU A 107 -1.80 10.78 10.56
C LEU A 107 -1.67 12.30 10.69
N GLN A 108 -1.72 12.82 11.92
CA GLN A 108 -1.55 14.25 12.21
C GLN A 108 -0.20 14.75 11.68
N LEU A 109 0.88 13.99 11.90
CA LEU A 109 2.19 14.26 11.31
C LEU A 109 2.14 14.45 9.78
N LEU A 110 1.46 13.56 9.05
CA LEU A 110 1.34 13.70 7.59
C LEU A 110 0.52 14.94 7.17
N LEU A 111 -0.53 15.27 7.93
CA LEU A 111 -1.32 16.47 7.69
C LEU A 111 -0.51 17.74 7.95
N ASP A 112 0.32 17.75 9.00
CA ASP A 112 1.18 18.87 9.33
C ASP A 112 2.28 19.08 8.27
N ILE A 113 2.85 17.99 7.74
CA ILE A 113 3.76 18.05 6.57
C ILE A 113 3.05 18.65 5.36
N ALA A 114 1.85 18.15 5.04
CA ALA A 114 1.07 18.62 3.90
C ALA A 114 0.70 20.11 4.02
N GLU A 115 0.34 20.55 5.23
CA GLU A 115 0.03 21.94 5.52
C GLU A 115 1.28 22.82 5.38
N ALA A 116 2.39 22.45 6.02
CA ALA A 116 3.62 23.23 5.99
C ALA A 116 4.19 23.36 4.57
N GLN A 117 4.18 22.28 3.78
CA GLN A 117 4.56 22.35 2.36
C GLN A 117 3.65 23.29 1.55
N ARG A 118 2.35 23.31 1.84
CA ARG A 118 1.37 24.16 1.14
C ARG A 118 1.48 25.63 1.53
N THR A 119 1.84 25.93 2.78
CA THR A 119 2.03 27.29 3.27
C THR A 119 3.46 27.79 3.14
N LEU A 120 4.38 26.95 2.63
CA LEU A 120 5.81 27.23 2.54
C LEU A 120 6.43 27.55 3.91
N ASP A 121 5.95 26.88 4.96
CA ASP A 121 6.45 27.02 6.32
C ASP A 121 7.67 26.10 6.56
N TYR A 122 8.80 26.49 5.99
CA TYR A 122 10.06 25.74 6.10
C TYR A 122 10.58 25.68 7.54
N ALA A 123 10.31 26.70 8.36
CA ALA A 123 10.72 26.72 9.76
C ALA A 123 10.07 25.56 10.53
N ARG A 124 8.77 25.36 10.35
CA ARG A 124 8.03 24.24 10.95
C ARG A 124 8.54 22.88 10.46
N LEU A 125 8.83 22.75 9.16
CA LEU A 125 9.38 21.53 8.55
C LEU A 125 10.76 21.16 9.08
N GLU A 126 11.64 22.14 9.30
CA GLU A 126 13.00 21.90 9.78
C GLU A 126 13.07 21.72 11.30
N GLN A 127 12.24 22.44 12.05
CA GLN A 127 12.38 22.52 13.51
C GLN A 127 11.37 21.65 14.24
N GLU A 128 10.09 21.69 13.91
CA GLU A 128 9.05 21.03 14.72
C GLU A 128 8.79 19.59 14.27
N ILE A 129 8.55 19.41 12.97
CA ILE A 129 8.13 18.15 12.38
C ILE A 129 9.12 16.98 12.64
N PRO A 130 10.45 17.17 12.68
CA PRO A 130 11.37 16.09 13.03
C PRO A 130 11.19 15.56 14.46
N TYR A 131 10.72 16.38 15.40
CA TYR A 131 10.39 15.92 16.76
C TYR A 131 9.11 15.09 16.75
N ASP A 132 8.08 15.52 16.02
CA ASP A 132 6.83 14.77 15.87
C ASP A 132 7.07 13.42 15.20
N ARG A 133 7.94 13.38 14.19
CA ARG A 133 8.43 12.14 13.58
C ARG A 133 9.05 11.25 14.65
N LYS A 134 10.03 11.74 15.42
CA LYS A 134 10.70 10.94 16.47
C LYS A 134 9.69 10.42 17.49
N HIS A 135 8.73 11.24 17.90
CA HIS A 135 7.65 10.88 18.79
C HIS A 135 6.80 9.73 18.23
N VAL A 136 6.36 9.79 16.98
CA VAL A 136 5.65 8.68 16.30
C VAL A 136 6.50 7.40 16.30
N GLY A 137 7.81 7.52 16.06
CA GLY A 137 8.75 6.40 16.14
C GLY A 137 8.79 5.73 17.52
N LEU A 138 8.75 6.51 18.60
CA LEU A 138 8.67 6.00 19.97
C LEU A 138 7.31 5.33 20.24
N LEU A 139 6.21 5.95 19.82
CA LEU A 139 4.86 5.39 19.99
C LEU A 139 4.67 4.05 19.28
N LEU A 140 5.40 3.82 18.17
CA LEU A 140 5.42 2.54 17.47
C LEU A 140 6.10 1.42 18.25
N GLN A 141 7.06 1.73 19.12
CA GLN A 141 7.75 0.75 19.96
C GLN A 141 6.91 0.31 21.16
N LEU A 142 5.92 1.12 21.56
CA LEU A 142 5.04 0.79 22.68
C LEU A 142 4.08 -0.36 22.32
N PRO A 143 3.82 -1.30 23.24
CA PRO A 143 2.94 -2.45 22.99
C PRO A 143 1.44 -2.09 22.89
N GLN A 144 1.04 -0.90 23.36
CA GLN A 144 -0.36 -0.46 23.34
C GLN A 144 -0.82 -0.20 21.89
N LYS A 145 -1.97 -0.76 21.50
CA LYS A 145 -2.32 -0.96 20.09
C LYS A 145 -2.97 0.24 19.39
N ASP A 146 -3.57 1.20 20.10
CA ASP A 146 -4.84 1.69 19.54
C ASP A 146 -4.87 3.06 18.88
N ASN A 147 -3.76 3.81 18.84
CA ASN A 147 -3.82 5.21 18.37
C ASN A 147 -2.92 5.52 17.16
N LEU A 148 -2.48 4.51 16.39
CA LEU A 148 -1.66 4.75 15.19
C LEU A 148 -2.22 4.02 13.98
N VAL A 149 -2.32 4.73 12.86
CA VAL A 149 -2.64 4.15 11.55
C VAL A 149 -1.58 3.11 11.15
N LEU A 150 -0.31 3.39 11.42
CA LEU A 150 0.83 2.52 11.11
C LEU A 150 0.81 1.18 11.86
N LYS A 151 0.11 1.09 13.00
CA LYS A 151 -0.12 -0.19 13.70
C LYS A 151 -1.15 -1.07 13.01
N GLN A 152 -1.96 -0.54 12.11
CA GLN A 152 -2.86 -1.32 11.24
C GLN A 152 -2.09 -2.10 10.18
N GLN A 153 -0.84 -1.68 9.86
CA GLN A 153 0.06 -2.46 9.02
C GLN A 153 0.66 -3.61 9.83
N GLN A 154 0.32 -4.84 9.48
CA GLN A 154 0.79 -6.05 10.18
C GLN A 154 2.27 -6.36 9.90
N ASP A 155 2.78 -5.94 8.74
CA ASP A 155 4.15 -6.22 8.31
C ASP A 155 5.10 -5.10 8.76
N ASP A 156 5.98 -5.42 9.71
CA ASP A 156 6.97 -4.47 10.24
C ASP A 156 7.93 -3.94 9.17
N ARG A 157 8.25 -4.73 8.14
CA ARG A 157 9.11 -4.27 7.04
C ARG A 157 8.41 -3.21 6.21
N LYS A 158 7.11 -3.39 5.96
CA LYS A 158 6.30 -2.37 5.27
C LYS A 158 6.14 -1.12 6.13
N ARG A 159 5.96 -1.28 7.44
CA ARG A 159 5.90 -0.15 8.36
C ARG A 159 7.20 0.67 8.34
N GLU A 160 8.34 -0.01 8.42
CA GLU A 160 9.66 0.62 8.31
C GLU A 160 9.86 1.33 6.97
N LEU A 161 9.41 0.72 5.87
CA LEU A 161 9.43 1.35 4.55
C LEU A 161 8.57 2.63 4.51
N ILE A 162 7.40 2.62 5.17
CA ILE A 162 6.55 3.80 5.26
C ILE A 162 7.24 4.91 6.05
N LEU A 163 7.92 4.60 7.16
CA LEU A 163 8.69 5.60 7.92
C LEU A 163 9.80 6.22 7.07
N LYS A 164 10.55 5.40 6.32
CA LYS A 164 11.58 5.91 5.39
C LYS A 164 11.02 6.82 4.31
N ARG A 165 9.81 6.53 3.84
CA ARG A 165 9.09 7.38 2.88
C ARG A 165 8.68 8.71 3.49
N ILE A 166 8.22 8.72 4.74
CA ILE A 166 7.95 9.96 5.48
C ILE A 166 9.24 10.77 5.63
N ASP A 167 10.34 10.13 6.06
CA ASP A 167 11.64 10.79 6.17
C ASP A 167 12.09 11.37 4.82
N HIS A 168 11.85 10.68 3.71
CA HIS A 168 12.13 11.20 2.37
C HIS A 168 11.32 12.45 2.03
N VAL A 169 10.02 12.47 2.32
CA VAL A 169 9.16 13.65 2.09
C VAL A 169 9.68 14.87 2.88
N LEU A 170 10.15 14.66 4.11
CA LEU A 170 10.75 15.74 4.90
C LEU A 170 12.01 16.32 4.27
N THR A 171 12.82 15.49 3.60
CA THR A 171 14.05 15.95 2.92
C THR A 171 13.81 16.61 1.55
N LEU A 172 12.61 16.46 0.98
CA LEU A 172 12.23 17.09 -0.29
C LEU A 172 11.73 18.53 -0.11
N SER A 173 11.40 18.92 1.12
CA SER A 173 10.81 20.21 1.46
C SER A 173 11.91 21.21 1.79
#